data_AF-A0A353EDS9-F1
#
_entry.id   AF-A0A353EDS9-F1
#
_cell.length_a   1.000
_cell.length_b   1.000
_cell.length_c   1.000
_cell.angle_alpha   90.00
_cell.angle_beta   90.00
_cell.angle_gamma   90.00
#
_symmetry.space_group_name_H-M   'P 1'
#
loop_
_entity.id
_entity.type
_entity.pdbx_description
1 polymer ?
#
loop_
_entity_poly.entity_id
_entity_poly.type
_entity_poly.pdbx_seq_one_letter_code
_entity_poly.pdbx_strand_id
1 'polypeptide(L)'
;FGLGSKLESGLDIPVMQFHELATWHEINNLYTREATDMIKSLKLRSTSPELIARFIKLLDQRRGHYLAQLVENAKVALSESDATHVNLDFVEKGLDIPVSQQDLKEATESRVERIMNTAEETVKMAGLSKDKIDRIVLTGGSTAMPGFEASVQACFPETPIVKGDRFASIGQGLGLVAQNRYR
;
A
#
# COMPACT_ATOMS: atom_id res chain seq x y z
N PHE A 1 7.10 -15.12 3.65
CA PHE A 1 7.01 -15.11 5.12
C PHE A 1 5.98 -16.10 5.69
N GLY A 2 5.24 -16.87 4.88
CA GLY A 2 4.38 -17.96 5.37
C GLY A 2 2.88 -17.63 5.44
N LEU A 3 2.48 -16.41 5.07
CA LEU A 3 1.08 -16.06 4.85
C LEU A 3 0.46 -17.02 3.82
N GLY A 4 -0.72 -17.56 4.12
CA GLY A 4 -1.43 -18.51 3.26
C GLY A 4 -0.89 -19.94 3.29
N SER A 5 0.17 -20.22 4.05
CA SER A 5 0.62 -21.60 4.29
C SER A 5 -0.19 -22.27 5.41
N LYS A 6 -0.03 -23.59 5.53
CA LYS A 6 -0.78 -24.41 6.48
C LYS A 6 0.08 -24.90 7.63
N LEU A 7 -0.60 -25.29 8.69
CA LEU A 7 -0.05 -26.11 9.75
C LEU A 7 -0.08 -27.58 9.36
N GLU A 8 0.76 -28.40 9.98
CA GLU A 8 0.77 -29.86 9.82
C GLU A 8 -0.60 -30.49 10.14
N SER A 9 -1.38 -29.84 11.01
CA SER A 9 -2.76 -30.24 11.31
C SER A 9 -3.77 -29.92 10.20
N GLY A 10 -3.33 -29.34 9.07
CA GLY A 10 -4.17 -28.94 7.94
C GLY A 10 -4.89 -27.59 8.10
N LEU A 11 -4.78 -26.96 9.28
CA LEU A 11 -5.34 -25.64 9.56
C LEU A 11 -4.49 -24.52 8.95
N ASP A 12 -5.10 -23.38 8.63
CA ASP A 12 -4.36 -22.23 8.12
C ASP A 12 -3.53 -21.56 9.23
N ILE A 13 -2.40 -20.97 8.85
CA ILE A 13 -1.60 -20.16 9.78
C ILE A 13 -2.39 -18.90 10.16
N PRO A 14 -2.39 -18.50 11.46
CA PRO A 14 -3.00 -17.26 11.90
C PRO A 14 -2.48 -16.04 11.13
N VAL A 15 -3.38 -15.19 10.67
CA VAL A 15 -3.05 -14.05 9.79
C VAL A 15 -2.63 -12.79 10.54
N MET A 16 -2.88 -12.70 11.85
CA MET A 16 -2.74 -11.46 12.62
C MET A 16 -1.34 -10.85 12.50
N GLN A 17 -0.29 -11.64 12.70
CA GLN A 17 1.09 -11.12 12.67
C GLN A 17 1.49 -10.61 11.28
N PHE A 18 0.87 -11.12 10.22
CA PHE A 18 1.08 -10.63 8.86
C PHE A 18 0.37 -9.29 8.63
N HIS A 19 -0.82 -9.11 9.21
CA HIS A 19 -1.50 -7.82 9.21
C HIS A 19 -0.73 -6.76 9.99
N GLU A 20 -0.22 -7.09 11.18
CA GLU A 20 0.62 -6.17 11.96
C GLU A 20 1.88 -5.76 11.19
N LEU A 21 2.48 -6.70 10.44
CA LEU A 21 3.65 -6.40 9.60
C LEU A 21 3.30 -5.48 8.42
N ALA A 22 2.09 -5.62 7.87
CA ALA A 22 1.58 -4.79 6.78
C ALA A 22 1.08 -3.42 7.25
N THR A 23 0.89 -3.23 8.56
CA THR A 23 0.38 -1.99 9.15
C THR A 23 1.51 -1.22 9.83
N TRP A 24 2.00 -0.15 9.18
CA TRP A 24 3.20 0.60 9.62
C TRP A 24 3.29 0.86 11.14
N HIS A 25 2.21 1.31 11.78
CA HIS A 25 2.21 1.66 13.20
C HIS A 25 2.12 0.43 14.13
N GLU A 26 1.64 -0.71 13.64
CA GLU A 26 1.51 -1.96 14.40
C GLU A 26 2.77 -2.83 14.32
N ILE A 27 3.72 -2.55 13.42
CA ILE A 27 4.98 -3.30 13.28
C ILE A 27 5.69 -3.47 14.62
N ASN A 28 5.61 -2.48 15.52
CA ASN A 28 6.25 -2.56 16.83
C ASN A 28 5.66 -3.66 17.74
N ASN A 29 4.40 -4.04 17.54
CA ASN A 29 3.75 -5.13 18.29
C ASN A 29 4.45 -6.46 18.05
N LEU A 30 5.04 -6.65 16.87
CA LEU A 30 5.76 -7.87 16.50
C LEU A 30 7.09 -8.05 17.24
N TYR A 31 7.62 -7.00 17.87
CA TYR A 31 8.87 -7.07 18.64
C TYR A 31 8.64 -7.42 20.11
N THR A 32 7.39 -7.64 20.52
CA THR A 32 7.09 -8.17 21.84
C THR A 32 7.55 -9.63 21.94
N ARG A 33 7.87 -10.05 23.17
CA ARG A 33 8.24 -11.44 23.44
C ARG A 33 7.12 -12.40 23.06
N GLU A 34 5.88 -12.04 23.41
CA GLU A 34 4.69 -12.83 23.10
C GLU A 34 4.52 -13.08 21.59
N ALA A 35 4.58 -12.02 20.76
CA ALA A 35 4.48 -12.15 19.32
C ALA A 35 5.63 -12.99 18.73
N THR A 36 6.85 -12.77 19.21
CA THR A 36 8.03 -13.52 18.75
C THR A 36 7.94 -15.00 19.11
N ASP A 37 7.54 -15.34 20.34
CA ASP A 37 7.38 -16.71 20.82
C ASP A 37 6.24 -17.42 20.06
N MET A 38 5.15 -16.70 19.77
CA MET A 38 4.06 -17.21 18.94
C MET A 38 4.54 -17.58 17.54
N ILE A 39 5.26 -16.69 16.84
CA ILE A 39 5.77 -16.96 15.48
C ILE A 39 6.79 -18.12 15.48
N LYS A 40 7.64 -18.20 16.50
CA LYS A 40 8.56 -19.34 16.68
C LYS A 40 7.80 -20.66 16.84
N SER A 41 6.70 -20.68 17.58
CA SER A 41 5.85 -21.87 17.73
C SER A 41 5.22 -22.31 16.41
N LEU A 42 4.87 -21.36 15.53
CA LEU A 42 4.31 -21.66 14.20
C LEU A 42 5.31 -22.41 13.32
N LYS A 43 6.61 -22.07 13.39
CA LYS A 43 7.65 -22.74 12.60
C LYS A 43 7.70 -24.25 12.85
N LEU A 44 7.50 -24.68 14.10
CA LEU A 44 7.57 -26.09 14.49
C LEU A 44 6.40 -26.92 13.96
N ARG A 45 5.31 -26.26 13.56
CA ARG A 45 4.04 -26.91 13.19
C ARG A 45 3.61 -26.53 11.79
N SER A 46 4.44 -25.85 11.02
CA SER A 46 4.11 -25.35 9.68
C SER A 46 4.56 -26.35 8.61
N THR A 47 3.78 -26.46 7.54
CA THR A 47 4.17 -27.19 6.33
C THR A 47 5.27 -26.48 5.53
N SER A 48 5.58 -25.22 5.87
CA SER A 48 6.56 -24.37 5.18
C SER A 48 7.49 -23.67 6.20
N PRO A 49 8.26 -24.44 6.99
CA PRO A 49 9.07 -23.92 8.09
C PRO A 49 10.14 -22.91 7.63
N GLU A 50 10.61 -23.01 6.39
CA GLU A 50 11.54 -22.07 5.75
C GLU A 50 10.93 -20.67 5.58
N LEU A 51 9.65 -20.57 5.21
CA LEU A 51 8.97 -19.29 5.06
C LEU A 51 8.76 -18.59 6.40
N ILE A 52 8.47 -19.36 7.46
CA ILE A 52 8.37 -18.84 8.84
C ILE A 52 9.75 -18.47 9.38
N ALA A 53 10.80 -19.23 9.03
CA ALA A 53 12.18 -18.88 9.40
C ALA A 53 12.61 -17.50 8.86
N ARG A 54 12.21 -17.17 7.61
CA ARG A 54 12.39 -15.82 7.04
C ARG A 54 11.71 -14.75 7.91
N PHE A 55 10.50 -15.02 8.40
CA PHE A 55 9.76 -14.06 9.23
C PHE A 55 10.43 -13.87 10.60
N ILE A 56 10.82 -14.97 11.25
CA ILE A 56 11.58 -14.92 12.50
C ILE A 56 12.85 -14.08 12.32
N LYS A 57 13.61 -14.30 11.24
CA LYS A 57 14.84 -13.56 10.96
C LYS A 57 14.60 -12.06 10.74
N LEU A 58 13.51 -11.67 10.07
CA LEU A 58 13.10 -10.27 9.94
C LEU A 58 12.87 -9.61 11.30
N LEU A 59 12.22 -10.33 12.23
CA LEU A 59 11.89 -9.83 13.58
C LEU A 59 13.10 -9.79 14.51
N ASP A 60 13.95 -10.83 14.49
CA ASP A 60 15.19 -10.86 15.27
C ASP A 60 16.11 -9.69 14.90
N GLN A 61 16.10 -9.28 13.62
CA GLN A 61 16.85 -8.12 13.13
C GLN A 61 16.12 -6.79 13.30
N ARG A 62 14.87 -6.79 13.79
CA ARG A 62 13.99 -5.61 13.91
C ARG A 62 13.84 -4.81 12.62
N ARG A 63 13.74 -5.51 11.49
CA ARG A 63 13.73 -4.91 10.14
C ARG A 63 12.33 -4.75 9.52
N GLY A 64 11.25 -4.81 10.31
CA GLY A 64 9.88 -4.64 9.82
C GLY A 64 9.67 -3.29 9.10
N HIS A 65 10.11 -2.18 9.69
CA HIS A 65 10.02 -0.86 9.04
C HIS A 65 10.92 -0.74 7.82
N TYR A 66 12.09 -1.39 7.83
CA TYR A 66 12.96 -1.43 6.66
C TYR A 66 12.30 -2.17 5.49
N LEU A 67 11.63 -3.29 5.76
CA LEU A 67 10.82 -3.99 4.75
C LEU A 67 9.70 -3.08 4.22
N ALA A 68 8.99 -2.37 5.10
CA ALA A 68 7.95 -1.43 4.68
C ALA A 68 8.51 -0.32 3.78
N GLN A 69 9.71 0.20 4.07
CA GLN A 69 10.39 1.16 3.20
C GLN A 69 10.75 0.57 1.83
N LEU A 70 11.21 -0.68 1.78
CA LEU A 70 11.51 -1.36 0.51
C LEU A 70 10.25 -1.52 -0.35
N VAL A 71 9.12 -1.87 0.28
CA VAL A 71 7.82 -1.96 -0.40
C VAL A 71 7.37 -0.58 -0.91
N GLU A 72 7.55 0.48 -0.13
CA GLU A 72 7.25 1.85 -0.57
C GLU A 72 8.11 2.27 -1.77
N ASN A 73 9.41 1.98 -1.73
CA ASN A 73 10.32 2.26 -2.84
C ASN A 73 9.91 1.49 -4.11
N ALA A 74 9.51 0.22 -3.97
CA ALA A 74 9.01 -0.58 -5.08
C ALA A 74 7.72 0.02 -5.67
N LYS A 75 6.77 0.45 -4.81
CA LYS A 75 5.55 1.13 -5.24
C LYS A 75 5.86 2.40 -6.04
N VAL A 76 6.80 3.23 -5.57
CA VAL A 76 7.23 4.43 -6.29
C VAL A 76 7.88 4.08 -7.62
N ALA A 77 8.78 3.09 -7.67
CA ALA A 77 9.41 2.65 -8.91
C ALA A 77 8.38 2.15 -9.95
N LEU A 78 7.33 1.46 -9.48
CA LEU A 78 6.25 0.98 -10.34
C LEU A 78 5.38 2.10 -10.94
N SER A 79 5.44 3.34 -10.43
CA SER A 79 4.81 4.49 -11.10
C SER A 79 5.50 4.87 -12.42
N GLU A 80 6.74 4.44 -12.64
CA GLU A 80 7.55 4.78 -13.82
C GLU A 80 7.98 3.55 -14.63
N SER A 81 7.78 2.34 -14.12
CA SER A 81 8.22 1.08 -14.73
C SER A 81 7.17 -0.02 -14.54
N ASP A 82 7.08 -0.94 -15.49
CA ASP A 82 6.09 -2.03 -15.46
C ASP A 82 6.43 -3.13 -14.43
N ALA A 83 7.70 -3.25 -14.07
CA ALA A 83 8.21 -4.21 -13.10
C ALA A 83 9.41 -3.65 -12.34
N THR A 84 9.63 -4.17 -11.13
CA THR A 84 10.78 -3.89 -10.27
C THR A 84 11.11 -5.11 -9.42
N HIS A 85 12.18 -5.03 -8.64
CA HIS A 85 12.64 -6.09 -7.76
C HIS A 85 12.81 -5.57 -6.33
N VAL A 86 12.41 -6.40 -5.35
CA VAL A 86 12.61 -6.14 -3.92
C VAL A 86 13.68 -7.08 -3.39
N ASN A 87 14.87 -6.54 -3.18
CA ASN A 87 15.99 -7.28 -2.61
C ASN A 87 15.77 -7.52 -1.10
N LEU A 88 15.74 -8.79 -0.72
CA LEU A 88 15.56 -9.27 0.65
C LEU A 88 16.75 -10.11 1.13
N ASP A 89 17.97 -9.82 0.64
CA ASP A 89 19.20 -10.55 0.99
C ASP A 89 19.46 -10.62 2.51
N PHE A 90 19.00 -9.59 3.23
CA PHE A 90 19.12 -9.51 4.68
C PHE A 90 18.26 -10.57 5.40
N VAL A 91 17.16 -11.01 4.77
CA VAL A 91 16.28 -12.09 5.25
C VAL A 91 16.82 -13.45 4.82
N GLU A 92 17.16 -13.62 3.55
CA GLU A 92 17.73 -14.87 3.02
C GLU A 92 18.66 -14.52 1.87
N LYS A 93 19.87 -15.10 1.87
CA LYS A 93 20.89 -14.77 0.88
C LYS A 93 20.40 -15.13 -0.53
N GLY A 94 20.43 -14.16 -1.44
CA GLY A 94 19.94 -14.29 -2.82
C GLY A 94 18.43 -14.11 -2.96
N LEU A 95 17.70 -13.78 -1.89
CA LEU A 95 16.26 -13.59 -1.97
C LEU A 95 15.96 -12.24 -2.62
N ASP A 96 15.40 -12.30 -3.81
CA ASP A 96 15.00 -11.14 -4.60
C ASP A 96 13.61 -11.41 -5.18
N ILE A 97 12.66 -10.50 -4.94
CA ILE A 97 11.25 -10.72 -5.27
C ILE A 97 10.87 -9.82 -6.46
N PRO A 98 10.52 -10.37 -7.63
CA PRO A 98 9.96 -9.57 -8.72
C PRO A 98 8.57 -9.08 -8.32
N VAL A 99 8.28 -7.82 -8.61
CA VAL A 99 6.98 -7.19 -8.39
C VAL A 99 6.60 -6.41 -9.64
N SER A 100 5.39 -6.62 -10.13
CA SER A 100 4.85 -5.97 -11.32
C SER A 100 3.84 -4.87 -10.96
N GLN A 101 3.54 -4.01 -11.93
CA GLN A 101 2.41 -3.08 -11.81
C GLN A 101 1.07 -3.80 -11.62
N GLN A 102 0.94 -5.01 -12.17
CA GLN A 102 -0.28 -5.80 -12.02
C GLN A 102 -0.46 -6.23 -10.56
N ASP A 103 0.61 -6.69 -9.91
CA ASP A 103 0.58 -7.04 -8.48
C ASP A 103 0.16 -5.83 -7.62
N LEU A 104 0.68 -4.63 -7.95
CA LEU A 104 0.31 -3.40 -7.25
C LEU A 104 -1.18 -3.02 -7.47
N LYS A 105 -1.68 -3.15 -8.70
CA LYS A 105 -3.10 -2.91 -9.00
C LYS A 105 -4.00 -3.86 -8.22
N GLU A 106 -3.72 -5.15 -8.24
CA GLU A 106 -4.48 -6.16 -7.51
C GLU A 106 -4.44 -5.92 -5.99
N ALA A 107 -3.26 -5.61 -5.46
CA ALA A 107 -3.10 -5.33 -4.02
C ALA A 107 -3.85 -4.07 -3.56
N THR A 108 -4.21 -3.15 -4.47
CA THR A 108 -4.84 -1.86 -4.13
C THR A 108 -6.25 -1.70 -4.67
N GLU A 109 -6.74 -2.62 -5.50
CA GLU A 109 -8.02 -2.54 -6.21
C GLU A 109 -9.19 -2.17 -5.30
N SER A 110 -9.43 -2.95 -4.23
CA SER A 110 -10.52 -2.69 -3.28
C SER A 110 -10.44 -1.32 -2.60
N ARG A 111 -9.23 -0.78 -2.40
CA ARG A 111 -9.04 0.55 -1.82
C ARG A 111 -9.36 1.64 -2.84
N VAL A 112 -8.93 1.46 -4.08
CA VAL A 112 -9.23 2.38 -5.19
C VAL A 112 -10.73 2.40 -5.46
N GLU A 113 -11.39 1.24 -5.50
CA GLU A 113 -12.84 1.13 -5.66
C GLU A 113 -13.60 1.90 -4.59
N ARG A 114 -13.20 1.75 -3.31
CA ARG A 114 -13.80 2.53 -2.21
C ARG A 114 -13.63 4.03 -2.39
N ILE A 115 -12.48 4.49 -2.89
CA ILE A 115 -12.27 5.92 -3.19
C ILE A 115 -13.22 6.38 -4.29
N MET A 116 -13.41 5.58 -5.35
CA MET A 116 -14.36 5.91 -6.43
C MET A 116 -15.79 5.99 -5.90
N ASN A 117 -16.22 5.02 -5.10
CA ASN A 117 -17.54 5.02 -4.47
C ASN A 117 -17.77 6.27 -3.63
N THR A 118 -16.78 6.67 -2.81
CA THR A 118 -16.85 7.92 -2.02
C THR A 118 -16.94 9.16 -2.91
N ALA A 119 -16.24 9.19 -4.05
CA ALA A 119 -16.34 10.31 -5.00
C ALA A 119 -17.75 10.41 -5.60
N GLU A 120 -18.36 9.30 -5.99
CA GLU A 120 -19.74 9.27 -6.51
C GLU A 120 -20.77 9.71 -5.47
N GLU A 121 -20.64 9.19 -4.25
CA GLU A 121 -21.48 9.59 -3.12
C GLU A 121 -21.37 11.09 -2.84
N THR A 122 -20.17 11.65 -2.92
CA THR A 122 -19.93 13.09 -2.72
C THR A 122 -20.66 13.93 -3.77
N VAL A 123 -20.61 13.54 -5.04
CA VAL A 123 -21.33 14.23 -6.13
C VAL A 123 -22.84 14.15 -5.91
N LYS A 124 -23.35 12.97 -5.51
CA LYS A 124 -24.76 12.78 -5.17
C LYS A 124 -25.20 13.65 -3.99
N MET A 125 -24.38 13.74 -2.94
CA MET A 125 -24.65 14.59 -1.77
C MET A 125 -24.69 16.08 -2.13
N ALA A 126 -23.93 16.50 -3.14
CA ALA A 126 -23.97 17.86 -3.67
C ALA A 126 -25.22 18.14 -4.53
N GLY A 127 -26.07 17.14 -4.78
CA GLY A 127 -27.24 17.27 -5.66
C GLY A 127 -26.87 17.44 -7.13
N LEU A 128 -25.65 17.04 -7.51
CA LEU A 128 -25.13 17.12 -8.87
C LEU A 128 -25.19 15.77 -9.56
N SER A 129 -25.26 15.79 -10.88
CA SER A 129 -24.96 14.63 -11.72
C SER A 129 -23.51 14.69 -12.19
N LYS A 130 -22.93 13.53 -12.56
CA LYS A 130 -21.51 13.43 -12.95
C LYS A 130 -21.14 14.35 -14.12
N ASP A 131 -22.06 14.59 -15.05
CA ASP A 131 -21.89 15.51 -16.19
C ASP A 131 -21.80 16.99 -15.80
N LYS A 132 -22.11 17.34 -14.54
CA LYS A 132 -21.96 18.70 -14.00
C LYS A 132 -20.59 18.95 -13.38
N ILE A 133 -19.69 17.98 -13.40
CA ILE A 133 -18.33 18.17 -12.91
C ILE A 133 -17.45 18.64 -14.07
N ASP A 134 -17.02 19.89 -14.00
CA ASP A 134 -16.22 20.51 -15.05
C ASP A 134 -14.78 19.96 -15.11
N ARG A 135 -14.21 19.65 -13.95
CA ARG A 135 -12.78 19.29 -13.80
C ARG A 135 -12.55 18.41 -12.59
N ILE A 136 -11.64 17.45 -12.72
CA ILE A 136 -11.10 16.68 -11.59
C ILE A 136 -9.65 17.09 -11.38
N VAL A 137 -9.29 17.43 -10.14
CA VAL A 137 -7.91 17.74 -9.75
C VAL A 137 -7.43 16.64 -8.81
N LEU A 138 -6.32 16.00 -9.17
CA LEU A 138 -5.71 14.96 -8.34
C LEU A 138 -4.64 15.56 -7.44
N THR A 139 -4.72 15.30 -6.14
CA THR A 139 -3.78 15.80 -5.13
C THR A 139 -3.20 14.66 -4.31
N GLY A 140 -1.92 14.77 -3.92
CA GLY A 140 -1.20 13.76 -3.16
C GLY A 140 -0.47 12.76 -4.04
N GLY A 141 0.74 12.37 -3.60
CA GLY A 141 1.65 11.53 -4.40
C GLY A 141 1.06 10.17 -4.82
N SER A 142 0.25 9.55 -3.96
CA SER A 142 -0.38 8.25 -4.26
C SER A 142 -1.34 8.27 -5.46
N THR A 143 -1.81 9.44 -5.89
CA THR A 143 -2.64 9.55 -7.12
C THR A 143 -1.85 9.29 -8.40
N ALA A 144 -0.51 9.26 -8.33
CA ALA A 144 0.37 8.87 -9.43
C ALA A 144 0.59 7.35 -9.53
N MET A 145 -0.10 6.55 -8.70
CA MET A 145 -0.04 5.10 -8.77
C MET A 145 -0.64 4.59 -10.10
N PRO A 146 -0.04 3.58 -10.74
CA PRO A 146 -0.56 3.00 -11.98
C PRO A 146 -2.03 2.59 -11.85
N GLY A 147 -2.84 2.95 -12.86
CA GLY A 147 -4.27 2.62 -12.90
C GLY A 147 -5.18 3.59 -12.15
N PHE A 148 -4.68 4.44 -11.24
CA PHE A 148 -5.53 5.34 -10.46
C PHE A 148 -6.26 6.37 -11.35
N GLU A 149 -5.54 7.05 -12.25
CA GLU A 149 -6.16 7.98 -13.23
C GLU A 149 -7.21 7.28 -14.10
N ALA A 150 -6.95 6.02 -14.49
CA ALA A 150 -7.89 5.24 -15.31
C ALA A 150 -9.18 4.91 -14.53
N SER A 151 -9.08 4.55 -13.24
CA SER A 151 -10.24 4.35 -12.38
C SER A 151 -11.06 5.63 -12.23
N VAL A 152 -10.40 6.78 -12.06
CA VAL A 152 -11.07 8.09 -12.00
C VAL A 152 -11.78 8.38 -13.31
N GLN A 153 -11.13 8.18 -14.45
CA GLN A 153 -11.73 8.41 -15.77
C GLN A 153 -12.91 7.47 -16.04
N ALA A 154 -12.84 6.21 -15.60
CA ALA A 154 -13.95 5.27 -15.71
C ALA A 154 -15.15 5.70 -14.85
N CYS A 155 -14.89 6.25 -13.66
CA CYS A 155 -15.92 6.75 -12.75
C CYS A 155 -16.56 8.05 -13.28
N PHE A 156 -15.78 8.93 -13.93
CA PHE A 156 -16.21 10.21 -14.50
C PHE A 156 -15.80 10.35 -15.99
N PRO A 157 -16.47 9.67 -16.92
CA PRO A 157 -16.01 9.55 -18.32
C PRO A 157 -15.88 10.88 -19.08
N GLU A 158 -16.76 11.84 -18.81
CA GLU A 158 -16.83 13.12 -19.52
C GLU A 158 -16.05 14.25 -18.82
N THR A 159 -15.46 13.98 -17.65
CA THR A 159 -14.79 15.01 -16.85
C THR A 159 -13.28 14.99 -17.08
N PRO A 160 -12.68 16.09 -17.54
CA PRO A 160 -11.24 16.15 -17.75
C PRO A 160 -10.47 16.17 -16.43
N ILE A 161 -9.42 15.34 -16.35
CA ILE A 161 -8.45 15.34 -15.27
C ILE A 161 -7.40 16.43 -15.52
N VAL A 162 -7.32 17.40 -14.62
CA VAL A 162 -6.33 18.48 -14.67
C VAL A 162 -5.04 18.03 -13.99
N LYS A 163 -3.95 18.01 -14.76
CA LYS A 163 -2.61 17.73 -14.26
C LYS A 163 -2.00 19.01 -13.67
N GLY A 164 -2.08 19.15 -12.35
CA GLY A 164 -1.36 20.17 -11.58
C GLY A 164 -0.16 19.58 -10.84
N ASP A 165 0.54 20.41 -10.07
CA ASP A 165 1.57 19.93 -9.14
C ASP A 165 0.91 19.14 -7.99
N ARG A 166 0.98 17.81 -8.09
CA ARG A 166 0.36 16.88 -7.13
C ARG A 166 0.96 16.98 -5.73
N PHE A 167 2.18 17.49 -5.60
CA PHE A 167 2.92 17.57 -4.35
C PHE A 167 2.80 18.94 -3.70
N ALA A 168 2.83 20.01 -4.49
CA ALA A 168 2.83 21.38 -3.96
C ALA A 168 1.48 22.09 -4.04
N SER A 169 0.48 21.57 -4.76
CA SER A 169 -0.81 22.25 -5.01
C SER A 169 -1.49 22.80 -3.74
N ILE A 170 -1.53 22.02 -2.67
CA ILE A 170 -2.13 22.46 -1.39
C ILE A 170 -1.29 23.58 -0.76
N GLY A 171 0.03 23.40 -0.67
CA GLY A 171 0.94 24.39 -0.08
C GLY A 171 0.96 25.72 -0.85
N GLN A 172 0.98 25.64 -2.18
CA GLN A 172 0.87 26.80 -3.06
C GLN A 172 -0.47 27.52 -2.88
N GLY A 173 -1.58 26.78 -2.80
CA GLY A 173 -2.90 27.35 -2.54
C GLY A 173 -2.95 28.14 -1.22
N LEU A 174 -2.40 27.58 -0.14
CA LEU A 174 -2.30 28.27 1.15
C LEU A 174 -1.42 29.53 1.07
N GLY A 175 -0.30 29.48 0.35
CA GLY A 175 0.58 30.63 0.13
C GLY A 175 -0.12 31.77 -0.61
N LEU A 176 -0.90 31.45 -1.66
CA LEU A 176 -1.69 32.44 -2.40
C LEU A 176 -2.78 33.08 -1.52
N VAL A 177 -3.45 32.29 -0.69
CA VAL A 177 -4.45 32.80 0.26
C VAL A 177 -3.79 33.74 1.28
N ALA A 178 -2.63 33.36 1.83
CA ALA A 178 -1.89 34.21 2.76
C ALA A 178 -1.46 35.53 2.12
N GLN A 179 -0.94 35.50 0.88
CA GLN A 179 -0.55 36.69 0.14
C GLN A 179 -1.74 37.64 -0.11
N ASN A 180 -2.92 37.10 -0.37
CA ASN A 180 -4.12 37.93 -0.61
C ASN A 180 -4.73 38.48 0.69
N ARG A 181 -4.57 37.79 1.81
CA ARG A 181 -5.21 38.16 3.09
C ARG A 181 -4.38 39.07 3.98
N TYR A 182 -3.05 39.01 3.88
CA TYR A 182 -2.13 39.72 4.78
C TYR A 182 -1.21 40.71 4.04
N ARG A 183 -1.68 41.25 2.92
CA ARG A 183 -1.06 42.40 2.25
C ARG A 183 -1.52 43.72 2.88
#